data_AF-A0A2N0L2B8-F1
#
_entry.id   AF-A0A2N0L2B8-F1
#
_cell.length_a   1.000
_cell.length_b   1.000
_cell.length_c   1.000
_cell.angle_alpha   90.00
_cell.angle_beta   90.00
_cell.angle_gamma   90.00
#
_symmetry.space_group_name_H-M   'P 1'
#
loop_
_entity.id
_entity.type
_entity.pdbx_description
1 polymer ?
#
loop_
_entity_poly.entity_id
_entity_poly.type
_entity_poly.pdbx_seq_one_letter_code
_entity_poly.pdbx_strand_id
1 'polypeptide(L)'
;MAPIDNKAPVVVGISGGSGSVLARRTIDKLLEMGVPVVATCSSGALQTWQTEIPVSFKDTLLEWQKNPLFSYYPIGDLGAPMASGTFITRGMIVVPCSMASLAAIAHGLGSNLLHRAADVCLKEGRKLVLVPRETPLSAIHLENMLSLAKLGVTILSPEPAFYLFPKTIEDVVEFVVERALVASGVLGSLGKDLTYSPGLGSL
;
A
#
# COMPACT_ATOMS: atom_id res chain seq x y z
N MET A 1 21.07 -6.97 4.46
CA MET A 1 19.67 -6.60 4.79
C MET A 1 19.37 -7.25 6.13
N ALA A 2 18.91 -6.51 7.14
CA ALA A 2 18.53 -7.12 8.42
C ALA A 2 17.41 -8.15 8.17
N PRO A 3 17.36 -9.27 8.94
CA PRO A 3 16.27 -10.23 8.81
C PRO A 3 14.93 -9.52 9.03
N ILE A 4 13.95 -9.80 8.18
CA ILE A 4 12.59 -9.30 8.35
C ILE A 4 12.06 -9.90 9.66
N ASP A 5 11.79 -9.08 10.66
CA ASP A 5 11.06 -9.52 11.84
C ASP A 5 9.62 -9.80 11.44
N ASN A 6 9.27 -11.07 11.29
CA ASN A 6 7.93 -11.50 10.92
C ASN A 6 6.87 -11.15 11.97
N LYS A 7 7.27 -10.72 13.18
CA LYS A 7 6.35 -10.22 14.22
C LYS A 7 6.11 -8.71 14.13
N ALA A 8 6.95 -7.96 13.41
CA ALA A 8 6.77 -6.52 13.26
C ALA A 8 5.61 -6.21 12.29
N PRO A 9 4.85 -5.13 12.50
CA PRO A 9 3.74 -4.79 11.63
C PRO A 9 4.21 -4.25 10.28
N VAL A 10 3.32 -4.37 9.29
CA VAL A 10 3.36 -3.63 8.03
C VAL A 10 2.55 -2.36 8.20
N VAL A 11 3.12 -1.21 7.84
CA VAL A 11 2.37 0.04 7.81
C VAL A 11 1.57 0.11 6.51
N VAL A 12 0.27 0.41 6.61
CA VAL A 12 -0.59 0.63 5.43
C VAL A 12 -1.11 2.07 5.44
N GLY A 13 -0.65 2.87 4.48
CA GLY A 13 -1.14 4.22 4.26
C GLY A 13 -2.20 4.23 3.15
N ILE A 14 -3.40 4.73 3.45
CA ILE A 14 -4.47 4.88 2.46
C ILE A 14 -4.57 6.37 2.11
N SER A 15 -4.34 6.71 0.84
CA SER A 15 -4.40 8.11 0.36
C SER A 15 -5.39 8.29 -0.79
N GLY A 16 -5.70 9.53 -1.16
CA GLY A 16 -6.82 9.89 -2.06
C GLY A 16 -6.59 9.63 -3.55
N GLY A 17 -5.93 8.53 -3.92
CA GLY A 17 -5.97 8.01 -5.29
C GLY A 17 -7.18 7.09 -5.44
N SER A 18 -7.77 7.02 -6.64
CA SER A 18 -8.83 6.04 -6.91
C SER A 18 -8.29 4.60 -6.76
N GLY A 19 -9.15 3.65 -6.36
CA GLY A 19 -8.76 2.26 -6.13
C GLY A 19 -8.80 1.86 -4.66
N SER A 20 -9.78 2.36 -3.89
CA SER A 20 -9.98 2.03 -2.48
C SER A 20 -10.08 0.53 -2.23
N VAL A 21 -10.57 -0.24 -3.22
CA VAL A 21 -10.64 -1.70 -3.17
C VAL A 21 -9.26 -2.36 -3.02
N LEU A 22 -8.20 -1.75 -3.57
CA LEU A 22 -6.82 -2.21 -3.41
C LEU A 22 -6.37 -2.07 -1.95
N ALA A 23 -6.71 -0.95 -1.31
CA ALA A 23 -6.41 -0.71 0.10
C ALA A 23 -7.11 -1.73 0.98
N ARG A 24 -8.41 -1.94 0.71
CA ARG A 24 -9.22 -2.90 1.44
C ARG A 24 -8.62 -4.29 1.36
N ARG A 25 -8.41 -4.78 0.14
CA ARG A 25 -7.89 -6.12 -0.10
C ARG A 25 -6.47 -6.31 0.43
N THR A 26 -5.62 -5.27 0.39
CA THR A 26 -4.27 -5.34 0.99
C THR A 26 -4.34 -5.61 2.49
N ILE A 27 -5.19 -4.89 3.23
CA ILE A 27 -5.33 -5.09 4.67
C ILE A 27 -5.95 -6.45 4.97
N ASP A 28 -7.03 -6.82 4.26
CA ASP A 28 -7.69 -8.12 4.41
C ASP A 28 -6.68 -9.26 4.23
N LYS A 29 -5.88 -9.22 3.17
CA LYS A 29 -4.88 -10.26 2.86
C LYS A 29 -3.75 -10.33 3.89
N LEU A 30 -3.27 -9.19 4.38
CA LEU A 30 -2.27 -9.16 5.45
C LEU A 30 -2.80 -9.82 6.73
N LEU A 31 -4.05 -9.53 7.10
CA LEU A 31 -4.70 -10.12 8.27
C LEU A 31 -4.99 -11.61 8.09
N GLU A 32 -5.43 -12.06 6.91
CA GLU A 32 -5.58 -13.47 6.53
C GLU A 32 -4.26 -14.25 6.67
N MET A 33 -3.13 -13.60 6.35
CA MET A 33 -1.79 -14.16 6.49
C MET A 33 -1.24 -14.12 7.93
N GLY A 34 -1.99 -13.58 8.89
CA GLY A 34 -1.53 -13.40 10.27
C GLY A 34 -0.43 -12.35 10.43
N VAL A 35 -0.32 -11.40 9.48
CA VAL A 35 0.65 -10.31 9.52
C VAL A 35 0.06 -9.13 10.28
N PRO A 36 0.73 -8.59 11.32
CA PRO A 36 0.27 -7.39 12.00
C PRO A 36 0.23 -6.18 11.07
N VAL A 37 -0.82 -5.36 11.19
CA VAL A 37 -1.07 -4.18 10.35
C VAL A 37 -1.26 -2.95 11.23
N VAL A 38 -0.57 -1.88 10.87
CA VAL A 38 -0.78 -0.56 11.45
C VAL A 38 -1.17 0.40 10.33
N ALA A 39 -2.39 0.94 10.37
CA ALA A 39 -2.96 1.70 9.27
C ALA A 39 -3.23 3.17 9.61
N THR A 40 -3.22 4.01 8.57
CA THR A 40 -3.65 5.41 8.63
C THR A 40 -4.28 5.81 7.29
N CYS A 41 -5.27 6.71 7.32
CA CYS A 41 -6.09 7.03 6.14
C CYS A 41 -6.26 8.54 6.00
N SER A 42 -5.97 9.10 4.83
CA SER A 42 -6.08 10.54 4.57
C SER A 42 -7.54 10.98 4.35
N SER A 43 -7.81 12.28 4.55
CA SER A 43 -9.15 12.84 4.28
C SER A 43 -9.59 12.63 2.82
N GLY A 44 -8.66 12.79 1.86
CA GLY A 44 -8.93 12.50 0.45
C GLY A 44 -9.27 11.03 0.20
N ALA A 45 -8.60 10.10 0.89
CA ALA A 45 -8.94 8.68 0.80
C ALA A 45 -10.34 8.38 1.30
N LEU A 46 -10.79 9.02 2.39
CA LEU A 46 -12.15 8.85 2.90
C LEU A 46 -13.21 9.28 1.88
N GLN A 47 -12.96 10.39 1.16
CA GLN A 47 -13.86 10.86 0.10
C GLN A 47 -13.90 9.88 -1.08
N THR A 48 -12.74 9.39 -1.52
CA THR A 48 -12.63 8.37 -2.56
C THR A 48 -13.36 7.09 -2.15
N TRP A 49 -13.14 6.63 -0.92
CA TRP A 49 -13.75 5.41 -0.40
C TRP A 49 -15.28 5.47 -0.44
N GLN A 50 -15.86 6.59 0.00
CA GLN A 50 -17.31 6.81 -0.02
C GLN A 50 -17.91 6.71 -1.43
N THR A 51 -17.13 7.02 -2.46
CA THR A 51 -17.57 6.99 -3.86
C THR A 51 -17.39 5.61 -4.50
N GLU A 52 -16.39 4.85 -4.05
CA GLU A 52 -15.95 3.62 -4.73
C GLU A 52 -16.39 2.33 -4.06
N ILE A 53 -16.63 2.35 -2.74
CA ILE A 53 -16.93 1.14 -1.97
C ILE A 53 -18.34 1.27 -1.37
N PRO A 54 -19.24 0.28 -1.60
CA PRO A 54 -20.60 0.30 -1.06
C PRO A 54 -20.68 0.33 0.47
N VAL A 55 -19.67 -0.19 1.15
CA VAL A 55 -19.57 -0.23 2.62
C VAL A 55 -18.75 0.96 3.11
N SER A 56 -19.25 1.64 4.15
CA SER A 56 -18.58 2.82 4.70
C SER A 56 -17.18 2.49 5.22
N PHE A 57 -16.26 3.46 5.18
CA PHE A 57 -14.93 3.30 5.78
C PHE A 57 -15.03 3.00 7.29
N LYS A 58 -16.00 3.59 7.98
CA LYS A 58 -16.23 3.36 9.41
C LYS A 58 -16.58 1.91 9.70
N ASP A 59 -17.50 1.32 8.94
CA ASP A 59 -17.90 -0.08 9.16
C ASP A 59 -16.77 -1.05 8.79
N THR A 60 -16.03 -0.74 7.72
CA THR A 60 -14.84 -1.52 7.35
C THR A 60 -13.76 -1.44 8.45
N LEU A 61 -13.54 -0.26 9.00
CA LEU A 61 -12.59 -0.06 10.10
C LEU A 61 -13.00 -0.84 11.35
N LEU A 62 -14.28 -0.83 11.71
CA LEU A 62 -14.81 -1.62 12.83
C LEU A 62 -14.60 -3.12 12.61
N GLU A 63 -14.75 -3.60 11.37
CA GLU A 63 -14.49 -4.99 11.03
C GLU A 63 -13.00 -5.35 11.21
N TRP A 64 -12.08 -4.54 10.67
CA TRP A 64 -10.64 -4.76 10.86
C TRP A 64 -10.23 -4.74 12.33
N GLN A 65 -10.81 -3.85 13.12
CA GLN A 65 -10.52 -3.74 14.56
C GLN A 65 -10.97 -4.95 15.39
N LYS A 66 -11.79 -5.86 14.85
CA LYS A 66 -12.07 -7.16 15.49
C LYS A 66 -10.86 -8.09 15.47
N ASN A 67 -9.92 -7.89 14.54
CA ASN A 67 -8.70 -8.68 14.46
C ASN A 67 -7.63 -8.07 15.40
N PRO A 68 -7.09 -8.83 16.37
CA PRO A 68 -6.10 -8.31 17.32
C PRO A 68 -4.76 -7.90 16.68
N LEU A 69 -4.53 -8.27 15.43
CA LEU A 69 -3.34 -7.92 14.66
C LEU A 69 -3.48 -6.56 13.94
N PHE A 70 -4.64 -5.91 14.01
CA PHE A 70 -4.90 -4.64 13.36
C PHE A 70 -4.86 -3.47 14.35
N SER A 71 -4.25 -2.36 13.95
CA SER A 71 -4.31 -1.09 14.68
C SER A 71 -4.45 0.07 13.69
N TYR A 72 -5.19 1.11 14.09
CA TYR A 72 -5.43 2.28 13.26
C TYR A 72 -5.13 3.56 14.04
N TYR A 73 -4.46 4.51 13.39
CA TYR A 73 -4.20 5.83 13.93
C TYR A 73 -4.70 6.91 12.96
N PRO A 74 -5.46 7.90 13.46
CA PRO A 74 -5.93 9.01 12.63
C PRO A 74 -4.78 9.75 11.95
N ILE A 75 -5.02 10.29 10.76
CA ILE A 75 -4.00 10.96 9.93
C ILE A 75 -3.27 12.12 10.62
N GLY A 76 -3.90 12.77 11.61
CA GLY A 76 -3.33 13.86 12.39
C GLY A 76 -2.55 13.42 13.63
N ASP A 77 -2.56 12.14 13.98
CA ASP A 77 -1.92 11.63 15.20
C ASP A 77 -0.41 11.43 15.02
N LEU A 78 0.36 12.51 15.07
CA LEU A 78 1.83 12.46 15.00
C LEU A 78 2.48 11.82 16.24
N GLY A 79 1.71 11.53 17.29
CA GLY A 79 2.17 10.79 18.46
C GLY A 79 2.12 9.26 18.28
N ALA A 80 1.52 8.77 17.18
CA ALA A 80 1.38 7.35 16.91
C ALA A 80 2.76 6.66 16.77
N PRO A 81 2.89 5.38 17.15
CA PRO A 81 4.16 4.65 17.08
C PRO A 81 4.83 4.68 15.70
N MET A 82 4.04 4.62 14.62
CA MET A 82 4.56 4.64 13.25
C MET A 82 5.25 5.97 12.85
N ALA A 83 5.14 7.03 13.67
CA ALA A 83 5.85 8.29 13.47
C ALA A 83 7.30 8.28 13.99
N SER A 84 7.72 7.20 14.67
CA SER A 84 9.06 7.03 15.25
C SER A 84 9.84 5.89 14.58
N GLY A 85 11.14 6.13 14.32
CA GLY A 85 12.05 5.09 13.86
C GLY A 85 12.33 3.99 14.90
N THR A 86 12.12 4.26 16.19
CA THR A 86 12.29 3.25 17.24
C THR A 86 11.18 2.20 17.27
N PHE A 87 10.02 2.50 16.68
CA PHE A 87 8.98 1.52 16.44
C PHE A 87 9.35 0.70 15.21
N ILE A 88 9.70 -0.57 15.42
CA ILE A 88 10.16 -1.45 14.35
C ILE A 88 8.97 -1.88 13.49
N THR A 89 9.08 -1.65 12.18
CA THR A 89 8.10 -2.07 11.18
C THR A 89 8.81 -2.83 10.07
N ARG A 90 8.10 -3.72 9.38
CA ARG A 90 8.64 -4.45 8.20
C ARG A 90 8.83 -3.53 7.00
N GLY A 91 8.14 -2.40 7.00
CA GLY A 91 8.08 -1.45 5.90
C GLY A 91 6.71 -0.79 5.84
N MET A 92 6.43 -0.15 4.72
CA MET A 92 5.17 0.54 4.46
C MET A 92 4.70 0.31 3.02
N ILE A 93 3.39 0.14 2.88
CA ILE A 93 2.70 0.14 1.58
C ILE A 93 1.72 1.32 1.60
N VAL A 94 1.84 2.24 0.63
CA VAL A 94 0.84 3.29 0.41
C VAL A 94 -0.05 2.88 -0.75
N VAL A 95 -1.29 2.50 -0.46
CA VAL A 95 -2.21 1.89 -1.43
C VAL A 95 -3.65 2.34 -1.18
N PRO A 96 -4.31 2.97 -2.18
CA PRO A 96 -3.68 3.67 -3.30
C PRO A 96 -2.82 4.87 -2.82
N CYS A 97 -1.86 5.27 -3.65
CA CYS A 97 -1.02 6.46 -3.46
C CYS A 97 -1.48 7.59 -4.40
N SER A 98 -1.97 8.70 -3.85
CA SER A 98 -2.29 9.89 -4.63
C SER A 98 -1.02 10.60 -5.06
N MET A 99 -1.05 11.32 -6.18
CA MET A 99 0.10 12.12 -6.63
C MET A 99 0.48 13.21 -5.61
N ALA A 100 -0.49 13.73 -4.86
CA ALA A 100 -0.24 14.68 -3.77
C ALA A 100 0.55 14.06 -2.61
N SER A 101 0.17 12.85 -2.16
CA SER A 101 0.93 12.14 -1.12
C SER A 101 2.29 11.68 -1.64
N LEU A 102 2.38 11.24 -2.89
CA LEU A 102 3.63 10.86 -3.53
C LEU A 102 4.61 12.05 -3.57
N ALA A 103 4.16 13.23 -3.99
CA ALA A 103 4.97 14.45 -3.99
C ALA A 103 5.40 14.83 -2.57
N ALA A 104 4.50 14.78 -1.59
CA ALA A 104 4.83 15.08 -0.20
C ALA A 104 5.90 14.15 0.38
N ILE A 105 5.87 12.86 0.00
CA ILE A 105 6.89 11.87 0.37
C ILE A 105 8.21 12.16 -0.37
N ALA A 106 8.17 12.42 -1.68
CA ALA A 106 9.35 12.74 -2.49
C ALA A 106 10.13 13.95 -1.96
N HIS A 107 9.43 14.95 -1.43
CA HIS A 107 10.01 16.16 -0.86
C HIS A 107 10.21 16.12 0.66
N GLY A 108 9.94 15.00 1.33
CA GLY A 108 10.16 14.84 2.77
C GLY A 108 9.34 15.79 3.65
N LEU A 109 8.12 16.15 3.23
CA LEU A 109 7.34 17.20 3.91
C LEU A 109 6.85 16.79 5.31
N GLY A 110 6.61 15.49 5.53
CA GLY A 110 6.17 14.96 6.84
C GLY A 110 4.88 15.60 7.41
N SER A 111 4.03 16.19 6.55
CA SER A 111 2.93 17.07 6.96
C SER A 111 1.75 16.38 7.66
N ASN A 112 1.72 15.05 7.67
CA ASN A 112 0.75 14.23 8.40
C ASN A 112 1.34 12.86 8.73
N LEU A 113 0.60 12.02 9.45
CA LEU A 113 1.07 10.71 9.89
C LEU A 113 1.48 9.78 8.75
N LEU A 114 0.73 9.77 7.64
CA LEU A 114 1.06 8.95 6.45
C LEU A 114 2.40 9.37 5.86
N HIS A 115 2.61 10.67 5.63
CA HIS A 115 3.86 11.19 5.09
C HIS A 115 5.02 10.95 6.07
N ARG A 116 4.78 11.14 7.37
CA ARG A 116 5.79 10.92 8.40
C ARG A 116 6.19 9.45 8.52
N ALA A 117 5.25 8.52 8.45
CA ALA A 117 5.56 7.09 8.48
C ALA A 117 6.37 6.65 7.25
N ALA A 118 6.09 7.23 6.08
CA ALA A 118 6.88 7.00 4.87
C ALA A 118 8.31 7.55 5.00
N ASP A 119 8.47 8.76 5.54
CA ASP A 119 9.77 9.36 5.87
C ASP A 119 10.57 8.52 6.88
N VAL A 120 9.89 7.97 7.89
CA VAL A 120 10.50 6.99 8.81
C VAL A 120 10.98 5.75 8.06
N CYS A 121 10.21 5.21 7.11
CA CYS A 121 10.65 4.06 6.33
C CYS A 121 11.89 4.39 5.50
N LEU A 122 11.92 5.56 4.85
CA LEU A 122 13.06 6.01 4.07
C LEU A 122 14.33 6.16 4.92
N LYS A 123 14.27 6.91 6.02
CA LYS A 123 15.45 7.20 6.85
C LYS A 123 15.99 5.99 7.60
N GLU A 124 15.13 5.01 7.90
CA GLU A 124 15.51 3.75 8.56
C GLU A 124 15.89 2.64 7.56
N GLY A 125 15.89 2.93 6.24
CA GLY A 125 16.21 1.96 5.19
C GLY A 125 15.22 0.79 5.10
N ARG A 126 13.96 1.00 5.50
CA ARG A 126 12.88 0.01 5.44
C ARG A 126 12.25 0.00 4.04
N LYS A 127 11.62 -1.11 3.69
CA LYS A 127 10.89 -1.22 2.43
C LYS A 127 9.74 -0.22 2.38
N LEU A 128 9.65 0.53 1.29
CA LEU A 128 8.54 1.42 0.98
C LEU A 128 8.02 1.08 -0.42
N VAL A 129 6.74 0.74 -0.51
CA VAL A 129 6.02 0.49 -1.75
C VAL A 129 4.94 1.55 -1.91
N LEU A 130 4.95 2.27 -3.02
CA LEU A 130 3.90 3.22 -3.37
C LEU A 130 3.11 2.63 -4.54
N VAL A 131 1.78 2.63 -4.41
CA VAL A 131 0.86 2.16 -5.45
C VAL A 131 0.16 3.36 -6.09
N PRO A 132 0.84 4.16 -6.94
CA PRO A 132 0.27 5.34 -7.54
C PRO A 132 -0.88 4.98 -8.48
N ARG A 133 -2.01 5.68 -8.37
CA ARG A 133 -3.12 5.56 -9.34
C ARG A 133 -3.42 6.92 -9.96
N GLU A 134 -2.84 7.15 -11.13
CA GLU A 134 -3.05 8.35 -11.95
C GLU A 134 -2.82 8.05 -13.43
N THR A 135 -3.59 8.70 -14.31
CA THR A 135 -3.33 8.69 -15.76
C THR A 135 -4.12 9.82 -16.45
N PRO A 136 -3.51 10.60 -17.37
CA PRO A 136 -2.11 10.57 -17.79
C PRO A 136 -1.14 11.14 -16.74
N LEU A 137 0.15 10.86 -16.89
CA LEU A 137 1.19 11.37 -16.00
C LEU A 137 1.81 12.66 -16.54
N SER A 138 1.95 13.66 -15.67
CA SER A 138 2.73 14.86 -15.95
C SER A 138 4.22 14.62 -15.72
N ALA A 139 5.08 15.49 -16.25
CA ALA A 139 6.52 15.45 -15.95
C ALA A 139 6.80 15.56 -14.44
N ILE A 140 6.01 16.35 -13.71
CA ILE A 140 6.11 16.50 -12.24
C ILE A 140 5.88 15.15 -11.55
N HIS A 141 4.88 14.37 -11.99
CA HIS A 141 4.61 13.05 -11.43
C HIS A 141 5.81 12.12 -11.66
N LEU A 142 6.34 12.11 -12.89
CA LEU A 142 7.47 11.27 -13.28
C LEU A 142 8.76 11.63 -12.54
N GLU A 143 9.06 12.91 -12.35
CA GLU A 143 10.24 13.38 -11.60
C GLU A 143 10.18 12.98 -10.13
N ASN A 144 9.01 13.09 -9.50
CA ASN A 144 8.82 12.66 -8.11
C ASN A 144 8.94 11.14 -7.97
N MET A 145 8.32 10.38 -8.88
CA MET A 145 8.45 8.92 -8.91
C MET A 145 9.90 8.48 -9.14
N LEU A 146 10.62 9.12 -10.06
CA LEU A 146 12.03 8.84 -10.34
C LEU A 146 12.92 9.13 -9.12
N SER A 147 12.67 10.24 -8.44
CA SER A 147 13.45 10.64 -7.26
C SER A 147 13.32 9.60 -6.15
N LEU A 148 12.10 9.12 -5.89
CA LEU A 148 11.84 8.05 -4.92
C LEU A 148 12.41 6.70 -5.37
N ALA A 149 12.26 6.34 -6.65
CA ALA A 149 12.80 5.11 -7.20
C ALA A 149 14.33 5.02 -7.05
N LYS A 150 15.04 6.14 -7.22
CA LYS A 150 16.50 6.23 -6.98
C LYS A 150 16.89 5.97 -5.52
N LEU A 151 15.98 6.18 -4.56
CA LEU A 151 16.16 5.87 -3.14
C LEU A 151 15.78 4.42 -2.78
N GLY A 152 15.42 3.59 -3.78
CA GLY A 152 15.02 2.20 -3.56
C GLY A 152 13.54 2.02 -3.19
N VAL A 153 12.73 3.07 -3.30
CA VAL A 153 11.26 2.97 -3.17
C VAL A 153 10.71 2.23 -4.38
N THR A 154 9.83 1.27 -4.16
CA THR A 154 9.11 0.61 -5.26
C THR A 154 7.94 1.48 -5.70
N ILE A 155 7.93 1.85 -6.98
CA ILE A 155 6.78 2.48 -7.63
C ILE A 155 6.02 1.37 -8.37
N LEU A 156 4.79 1.07 -7.94
CA LEU A 156 3.99 -0.06 -8.44
C LEU A 156 2.60 0.43 -8.81
N SER A 157 2.42 0.92 -10.03
CA SER A 157 1.09 1.30 -10.52
C SER A 157 0.15 0.08 -10.60
N PRO A 158 -1.16 0.24 -10.34
CA PRO A 158 -2.14 -0.85 -10.36
C PRO A 158 -2.50 -1.25 -11.81
N GLU A 159 -1.56 -1.90 -12.49
CA GLU A 159 -1.70 -2.34 -13.88
C GLU A 159 -2.19 -3.80 -13.96
N PRO A 160 -3.25 -4.10 -14.75
CA PRO A 160 -3.74 -5.46 -14.92
C PRO A 160 -2.73 -6.37 -15.63
N ALA A 161 -2.61 -7.61 -15.16
CA ALA A 161 -1.90 -8.68 -15.88
C ALA A 161 -2.81 -9.37 -16.90
N PHE A 162 -2.92 -8.82 -18.12
CA PHE A 162 -3.79 -9.40 -19.15
C PHE A 162 -3.40 -10.80 -19.63
N TYR A 163 -2.15 -11.23 -19.40
CA TYR A 163 -1.74 -12.60 -19.67
C TYR A 163 -2.42 -13.64 -18.75
N LEU A 164 -3.09 -13.21 -17.69
CA LEU A 164 -3.90 -14.06 -16.80
C LEU A 164 -5.36 -14.17 -17.25
N PHE A 165 -5.76 -13.48 -18.32
CA PHE A 165 -7.14 -13.43 -18.80
C PHE A 165 -8.18 -13.12 -17.70
N PRO A 166 -7.99 -12.04 -16.91
CA PRO A 166 -8.86 -11.72 -15.78
C PRO A 166 -10.32 -11.63 -16.22
N LYS A 167 -11.22 -12.19 -15.43
CA LYS A 167 -12.67 -12.23 -15.68
C LYS A 167 -13.41 -11.19 -14.85
N THR A 168 -12.82 -10.80 -13.73
CA THR A 168 -13.42 -9.90 -12.75
C THR A 168 -12.45 -8.76 -12.38
N ILE A 169 -12.98 -7.71 -11.76
CA ILE A 169 -12.15 -6.65 -11.19
C ILE A 169 -11.36 -7.19 -10.00
N GLU A 170 -11.94 -8.11 -9.27
CA GLU A 170 -11.33 -8.82 -8.15
C GLU A 170 -10.06 -9.56 -8.59
N ASP A 171 -10.03 -10.18 -9.76
CA ASP A 171 -8.81 -10.83 -10.30
C ASP A 171 -7.66 -9.82 -10.49
N VAL A 172 -7.99 -8.61 -11.00
CA VAL A 172 -7.02 -7.53 -11.19
C VAL A 172 -6.54 -7.01 -9.84
N VAL A 173 -7.45 -6.80 -8.90
CA VAL A 173 -7.14 -6.34 -7.54
C VAL A 173 -6.24 -7.36 -6.85
N GLU A 174 -6.55 -8.65 -6.93
CA GLU A 174 -5.77 -9.72 -6.32
C GLU A 174 -4.33 -9.73 -6.84
N PHE A 175 -4.17 -9.63 -8.16
CA PHE A 175 -2.86 -9.56 -8.80
C PHE A 175 -2.05 -8.35 -8.29
N VAL A 176 -2.62 -7.15 -8.31
CA VAL A 176 -1.93 -5.93 -7.89
C VAL A 176 -1.55 -5.99 -6.41
N VAL A 177 -2.46 -6.48 -5.54
CA VAL A 177 -2.20 -6.64 -4.11
C VAL A 177 -1.07 -7.63 -3.87
N GLU A 178 -1.09 -8.80 -4.50
CA GLU A 178 0.02 -9.75 -4.35
C GLU A 178 1.34 -9.19 -4.87
N ARG A 179 1.35 -8.46 -5.99
CA ARG A 179 2.55 -7.78 -6.48
C ARG A 179 3.10 -6.79 -5.45
N ALA A 180 2.24 -6.01 -4.80
CA ALA A 180 2.65 -5.09 -3.73
C ALA A 180 3.19 -5.82 -2.49
N LEU A 181 2.57 -6.95 -2.10
CA LEU A 181 3.05 -7.78 -1.00
C LEU A 181 4.40 -8.43 -1.32
N VAL A 182 4.63 -8.88 -2.56
CA VAL A 182 5.94 -9.37 -3.01
C VAL A 182 6.98 -8.25 -3.00
N ALA A 183 6.65 -7.08 -3.53
CA ALA A 183 7.57 -5.93 -3.55
C ALA A 183 7.96 -5.45 -2.15
N SER A 184 7.03 -5.52 -1.20
CA SER A 184 7.30 -5.19 0.21
C SER A 184 8.14 -6.25 0.95
N GLY A 185 8.35 -7.43 0.33
CA GLY A 185 9.02 -8.57 0.96
C GLY A 185 8.16 -9.30 1.99
N VAL A 186 6.86 -9.02 2.05
CA VAL A 186 5.92 -9.71 2.94
C VAL A 186 5.57 -11.08 2.40
N LEU A 187 5.36 -11.16 1.09
CA LEU A 187 5.10 -12.40 0.36
C LEU A 187 6.36 -12.79 -0.41
N GLY A 188 6.76 -14.06 -0.36
CA GLY A 188 8.00 -14.53 -1.02
C GLY A 188 7.89 -14.57 -2.55
N SER A 189 6.73 -14.95 -3.07
CA SER A 189 6.44 -15.03 -4.51
C SER A 189 4.93 -14.92 -4.73
N LEU A 190 4.53 -14.58 -5.96
CA LEU A 190 3.13 -14.67 -6.37
C LEU A 190 2.60 -16.10 -6.24
N GLY A 191 1.30 -16.24 -6.03
CA GLY A 191 0.56 -17.48 -6.21
C GLY A 191 0.79 -18.06 -7.62
N LYS A 192 0.80 -19.40 -7.74
CA LYS A 192 1.08 -20.08 -9.03
C LYS A 192 0.11 -19.67 -10.13
N ASP A 193 -1.15 -19.46 -9.75
CA ASP A 193 -2.26 -18.97 -10.56
C ASP A 193 -2.11 -17.51 -11.01
N LEU A 194 -1.24 -16.72 -10.36
CA LEU A 194 -0.92 -15.34 -10.73
C LEU A 194 0.42 -15.20 -11.48
N THR A 195 1.05 -16.32 -11.83
CA THR A 195 2.30 -16.34 -12.59
C THR A 195 2.07 -16.69 -14.05
N TYR A 196 2.89 -16.08 -14.93
CA TYR A 196 2.90 -16.45 -16.34
C TYR A 196 3.33 -17.91 -16.49
N SER A 197 2.52 -18.69 -17.22
CA SER A 197 2.82 -20.08 -17.57
C SER A 197 2.77 -20.25 -19.09
N PRO A 198 3.89 -20.64 -19.74
CA PRO A 198 3.90 -20.92 -21.17
C PRO A 198 2.90 -22.06 -21.48
N GLY A 199 1.93 -21.82 -22.39
CA GLY A 199 1.00 -22.85 -22.87
C GLY A 199 -0.45 -22.74 -22.38
N LEU A 200 -0.79 -21.81 -21.48
CA LEU A 200 -2.20 -21.55 -21.11
C LEU A 200 -2.99 -20.73 -22.17
N GLY A 201 -2.33 -20.33 -23.26
CA GLY A 201 -2.89 -19.46 -24.31
C GLY A 201 -3.51 -20.17 -25.51
N SER A 202 -3.68 -21.49 -25.49
CA SER A 202 -4.41 -22.22 -26.54
C SER A 202 -5.79 -22.64 -26.02
N LEU A 203 -6.75 -21.72 -26.09
CA LEU A 203 -8.19 -22.03 -26.15
C LEU A 203 -8.72 -21.49 -27.48
#